data_AF-A0A151MQ98-F1
#
_entry.id   AF-A0A151MQ98-F1
#
_cell.length_a   1.000
_cell.length_b   1.000
_cell.length_c   1.000
_cell.angle_alpha   90.00
_cell.angle_beta   90.00
_cell.angle_gamma   90.00
#
_symmetry.space_group_name_H-M   'P 1'
#
loop_
_entity.id
_entity.type
_entity.pdbx_description
1 polymer ?
#
loop_
_entity_poly.entity_id
_entity_poly.type
_entity_poly.pdbx_seq_one_letter_code
_entity_poly.pdbx_strand_id
1 'polypeptide(L)'
;MFSLMARHARRHPSLLPLFLFIGCGGVGAALYLLRLAVSSPDVCWDKKNNPEPWNKLGPTDQYKFFAINVDYSKLKKERPDF
;
A
#
# COMPACT_ATOMS: atom_id res chain seq x y z
N MET A 1 -25.79 10.69 5.08
CA MET A 1 -24.52 11.42 5.31
C MET A 1 -23.95 12.01 4.02
N PHE A 2 -23.64 11.21 2.99
CA PHE A 2 -23.06 11.70 1.74
C PHE A 2 -23.92 12.73 0.97
N SER A 3 -25.25 12.56 0.98
CA SER A 3 -26.19 13.53 0.36
C SER A 3 -26.13 14.91 1.02
N LEU A 4 -25.92 14.97 2.33
CA LEU A 4 -25.77 16.20 3.11
C LEU A 4 -24.46 16.90 2.78
N MET A 5 -23.36 16.14 2.68
CA MET A 5 -22.05 16.67 2.28
C MET A 5 -22.08 17.21 0.85
N ALA A 6 -22.71 16.50 -0.09
CA ALA A 6 -22.87 16.94 -1.47
C ALA A 6 -23.69 18.23 -1.58
N ARG A 7 -24.76 18.34 -0.80
CA ARG A 7 -25.58 19.58 -0.73
C ARG A 7 -24.79 20.74 -0.14
N HIS A 8 -23.95 20.48 0.86
CA HIS A 8 -23.11 21.48 1.51
C HIS A 8 -21.98 21.97 0.59
N ALA A 9 -21.32 21.07 -0.13
CA ALA A 9 -20.28 21.39 -1.12
C ALA A 9 -20.81 22.25 -2.29
N ARG A 10 -22.06 22.03 -2.74
CA ARG A 10 -22.72 22.87 -3.74
C ARG A 10 -23.06 24.27 -3.23
N ARG A 11 -23.39 24.40 -1.94
CA ARG A 11 -23.77 25.68 -1.32
C ARG A 11 -22.55 26.53 -0.95
N HIS A 12 -21.43 25.88 -0.63
CA HIS A 12 -20.15 26.51 -0.28
C HIS A 12 -19.01 25.91 -1.11
N PRO A 13 -18.75 26.42 -2.33
CA PRO A 13 -17.74 25.86 -3.23
C PRO A 13 -16.31 25.94 -2.66
N SER A 14 -16.05 26.83 -1.71
CA SER A 14 -14.78 26.91 -0.98
C SER A 14 -14.43 25.65 -0.17
N LEU A 15 -15.41 24.77 0.11
CA LEU A 15 -15.20 23.52 0.86
C LEU A 15 -14.80 22.33 -0.03
N LEU A 16 -14.91 22.46 -1.36
CA LEU A 16 -14.48 21.43 -2.31
C LEU A 16 -13.01 21.01 -2.13
N PRO A 17 -12.02 21.92 -2.05
CA PRO A 17 -10.62 21.52 -1.84
C PRO A 17 -10.44 20.76 -0.52
N LEU A 18 -11.13 21.16 0.55
CA LEU A 18 -11.07 20.47 1.84
C LEU A 18 -11.56 19.02 1.73
N PHE A 19 -12.74 18.81 1.12
CA PHE A 19 -13.27 17.46 0.92
C PHE A 19 -12.40 16.61 0.00
N LEU A 20 -11.76 17.23 -1.00
CA LEU A 20 -10.84 16.54 -1.89
C LEU A 20 -9.63 16.02 -1.12
N PHE A 21 -8.94 16.86 -0.33
CA PHE A 21 -7.76 16.41 0.42
C PHE A 21 -8.10 15.37 1.49
N ILE A 22 -9.22 15.54 2.21
CA ILE A 22 -9.67 14.56 3.21
C ILE A 22 -10.03 13.23 2.53
N GLY A 23 -10.80 13.28 1.43
CA GLY A 23 -11.20 12.10 0.68
C GLY A 23 -10.01 11.37 0.08
N CYS A 24 -9.11 12.09 -0.59
CA CYS A 24 -7.87 11.55 -1.14
C CYS A 24 -6.98 10.95 -0.05
N GLY A 25 -6.84 11.62 1.10
CA GLY A 25 -6.07 11.10 2.23
C GLY A 25 -6.65 9.81 2.80
N GLY A 26 -7.97 9.77 3.02
CA GLY A 26 -8.65 8.58 3.54
C GLY A 26 -8.58 7.39 2.58
N VAL A 27 -8.83 7.63 1.29
CA VAL A 27 -8.72 6.59 0.25
C VAL A 27 -7.27 6.12 0.12
N GLY A 28 -6.30 7.04 0.11
CA GLY A 28 -4.88 6.71 0.04
C GLY A 28 -4.41 5.85 1.21
N ALA A 29 -4.83 6.18 2.44
CA ALA A 29 -4.52 5.40 3.63
C ALA A 29 -5.12 3.98 3.56
N ALA A 30 -6.40 3.88 3.19
CA ALA A 30 -7.07 2.59 3.05
C ALA A 30 -6.41 1.70 1.98
N LEU A 31 -6.09 2.27 0.81
CA LEU A 31 -5.40 1.56 -0.26
C LEU A 31 -4.00 1.10 0.15
N TYR A 32 -3.25 1.94 0.87
CA TYR A 32 -1.91 1.58 1.34
C TYR A 32 -1.94 0.44 2.36
N LEU A 33 -2.89 0.47 3.30
CA LEU A 33 -3.08 -0.63 4.25
C LEU A 33 -3.51 -1.92 3.57
N LEU A 34 -4.42 -1.86 2.61
CA LEU A 34 -4.84 -3.04 1.83
C LEU A 34 -3.65 -3.63 1.06
N ARG A 35 -2.83 -2.77 0.44
CA ARG A 35 -1.61 -3.17 -0.24
C ARG A 35 -0.61 -3.81 0.71
N LEU A 36 -0.43 -3.25 1.91
CA LEU A 36 0.47 -3.84 2.92
C LEU A 36 -0.05 -5.21 3.38
N ALA A 37 -1.35 -5.33 3.62
CA ALA A 37 -1.96 -6.58 4.03
C ALA A 37 -1.75 -7.69 2.99
N VAL A 38 -1.94 -7.40 1.69
CA VAL A 38 -1.93 -8.43 0.64
C VAL A 38 -0.53 -8.69 0.07
N SER A 39 0.33 -7.67 0.02
CA SER A 39 1.61 -7.74 -0.70
C SER A 39 2.84 -7.67 0.20
N SER A 40 2.70 -7.49 1.52
CA SER A 40 3.86 -7.57 2.43
C SER A 40 4.19 -9.02 2.76
N PRO A 41 5.46 -9.44 2.67
CA PRO A 41 5.86 -10.81 3.03
C PRO A 41 5.75 -11.10 4.52
N ASP A 42 5.70 -10.06 5.37
CA ASP A 42 5.55 -10.20 6.82
C ASP A 42 4.16 -10.70 7.24
N VAL A 43 3.18 -10.64 6.32
CA VAL A 43 1.79 -11.04 6.59
C VAL A 43 1.50 -12.38 5.93
N CYS A 44 1.26 -13.40 6.75
CA CYS A 44 0.88 -14.74 6.27
C CYS A 44 -0.63 -14.97 6.38
N TRP A 45 -1.33 -14.91 5.25
CA TRP A 45 -2.75 -15.30 5.15
C TRP A 45 -2.95 -16.79 4.91
N ASP A 46 -2.16 -17.38 4.01
CA ASP A 46 -2.24 -18.81 3.68
C ASP A 46 -1.21 -19.62 4.45
N LYS A 47 -1.63 -20.10 5.63
CA LYS A 47 -0.78 -20.94 6.49
C LYS A 47 -0.52 -22.34 5.95
N LYS A 48 -1.23 -22.79 4.91
CA LYS A 48 -1.15 -24.18 4.43
C LYS A 48 -0.26 -24.31 3.20
N ASN A 49 -0.46 -23.47 2.18
CA ASN A 49 0.30 -23.57 0.93
C ASN A 49 1.42 -22.54 0.83
N ASN A 50 1.41 -21.50 1.66
CA ASN A 50 2.44 -20.47 1.68
C ASN A 50 2.73 -19.94 3.10
N PRO A 51 3.10 -20.83 4.05
CA PRO A 51 3.29 -20.46 5.46
C PRO A 51 4.40 -19.44 5.69
N GLU A 52 5.35 -19.33 4.75
CA GLU A 52 6.51 -18.45 4.84
C GLU A 52 6.62 -17.58 3.58
N PRO A 53 5.80 -16.52 3.47
CA PRO A 53 5.71 -15.72 2.23
C PRO A 53 7.05 -15.08 1.82
N TRP A 54 7.91 -14.78 2.78
CA TRP A 54 9.25 -14.22 2.53
C TRP A 54 10.18 -15.16 1.76
N ASN A 55 9.98 -16.49 1.81
CA ASN A 55 10.84 -17.43 1.08
C ASN A 55 10.67 -17.34 -0.45
N LYS A 56 9.58 -16.73 -0.93
CA LYS A 56 9.32 -16.53 -2.37
C LYS A 56 9.98 -15.28 -2.93
N LEU A 57 10.54 -14.42 -2.09
CA LEU A 57 11.17 -13.16 -2.53
C LEU A 57 12.64 -13.37 -2.84
N GLY A 58 13.02 -13.00 -4.06
CA GLY A 58 14.42 -12.89 -4.47
C GLY A 58 15.07 -11.58 -3.99
N PRO A 59 16.41 -11.49 -4.08
CA PRO A 59 17.16 -10.27 -3.71
C PRO A 59 16.74 -9.04 -4.52
N THR A 60 16.34 -9.25 -5.78
CA THR A 60 15.96 -8.20 -6.71
C THR A 60 14.48 -7.83 -6.65
N ASP A 61 13.69 -8.52 -5.82
CA ASP A 61 12.26 -8.27 -5.74
C ASP A 61 11.97 -7.05 -4.85
N GLN A 62 11.42 -6.01 -5.47
CA GLN A 62 10.98 -4.82 -4.76
C GLN A 62 9.57 -5.01 -4.20
N TYR A 63 9.48 -5.46 -2.94
CA TYR A 63 8.20 -5.52 -2.23
C TYR A 63 7.78 -4.18 -1.59
N LYS A 64 8.67 -3.18 -1.52
CA LYS A 64 8.33 -1.85 -0.98
C LYS A 64 7.57 -1.02 -2.02
N PHE A 65 6.64 -0.19 -1.55
CA PHE A 65 5.79 0.62 -2.45
C PHE A 65 6.61 1.61 -3.28
N PHE A 66 7.66 2.17 -2.67
CA PHE A 66 8.59 3.06 -3.35
C PHE A 66 10.01 2.82 -2.83
N ALA A 67 10.98 2.83 -3.74
CA ALA A 67 12.40 2.70 -3.43
C ALA A 67 13.11 4.00 -3.81
N ILE A 68 13.56 4.75 -2.81
CA ILE A 68 14.21 6.05 -3.04
C ILE A 68 15.71 5.86 -3.30
N ASN A 69 16.35 5.00 -2.50
CA ASN A 69 17.81 4.91 -2.43
C ASN A 69 18.38 3.55 -2.86
N VAL A 70 17.51 2.57 -3.14
CA VAL A 70 17.93 1.17 -3.38
C VAL A 70 17.62 0.78 -4.81
N ASP A 71 18.65 0.42 -5.55
CA ASP A 71 18.52 -0.19 -6.87
C ASP A 71 18.45 -1.72 -6.73
N TYR A 72 17.23 -2.23 -6.72
CA TYR A 72 16.97 -3.66 -6.54
C TYR A 72 17.58 -4.51 -7.65
N SER A 73 17.77 -3.97 -8.86
CA SER A 73 18.36 -4.73 -9.98
C SER A 73 19.82 -5.13 -9.74
N LYS A 74 20.51 -4.43 -8.82
CA LYS A 74 21.92 -4.66 -8.49
C LYS A 74 22.11 -5.51 -7.24
N LEU A 75 21.03 -5.85 -6.54
CA LEU A 75 21.10 -6.64 -5.32
C LEU A 75 21.45 -8.09 -5.65
N LYS A 76 22.44 -8.63 -4.93
CA LYS A 76 22.89 -10.01 -5.06
C LYS A 76 22.43 -10.80 -3.85
N LYS A 77 22.20 -12.10 -4.08
CA LYS A 77 21.94 -13.04 -3.01
C LYS A 77 23.24 -13.29 -2.25
N GLU A 78 23.34 -12.80 -1.01
CA GLU A 78 24.53 -13.03 -0.17
C GLU A 78 24.49 -14.35 0.60
N ARG A 79 23.31 -14.94 0.77
CA ARG A 79 23.11 -16.12 1.62
C ARG A 79 22.78 -17.36 0.79
N PRO A 80 23.22 -18.57 1.20
CA PRO A 80 22.82 -19.81 0.56
C PRO A 80 21.30 -20.01 0.55
N ASP A 81 20.82 -20.85 -0.37
CA ASP A 81 19.47 -21.39 -0.29
C ASP A 81 19.27 -22.19 1.01
N PHE A 82 18.09 -22.04 1.62
CA PHE A 82 17.62 -22.83 2.76
C PHE A 82 17.03 -24.15 2.30
#